data_AF-A0A6B1IEJ6-F1
#
_entry.id   AF-A0A6B1IEJ6-F1
#
_cell.length_a   1.000
_cell.length_b   1.000
_cell.length_c   1.000
_cell.angle_alpha   90.00
_cell.angle_beta   90.00
_cell.angle_gamma   90.00
#
_symmetry.space_group_name_H-M   'P 1'
#
loop_
_entity.id
_entity.type
_entity.pdbx_description
1 polymer ?
#
loop_
_entity_poly.entity_id
_entity_poly.type
_entity_poly.pdbx_seq_one_letter_code
_entity_poly.pdbx_strand_id
1 'polypeptide(L)'
;MSTYKNAYNEKAVGQIVPIVLVVFLIVLYMMSAQGDRNYAASILIGAAAITMIFWARILKKFIVSQQSKFVAREPETKNWMYDLIKDEGGFVFVAEVPGPVEKITVRLVDGTLYIRGSGGFAREVPITGADRMELSDFKYRNGVLTLRIS
;
A
#
# COMPACT_ATOMS: atom_id res chain seq x y z
N MET A 1 -11.42 4.75 -17.08
CA MET A 1 -12.17 5.98 -16.72
C MET A 1 -12.00 6.27 -15.23
N SER A 2 -10.96 6.99 -14.83
CA SER A 2 -10.76 7.42 -13.42
C SER A 2 -10.02 8.77 -13.29
N THR A 3 -9.53 9.33 -14.39
CA THR A 3 -8.77 10.58 -14.44
C THR A 3 -9.58 11.84 -14.07
N TYR A 4 -10.91 11.80 -14.17
CA TYR A 4 -11.75 12.98 -13.91
C TYR A 4 -11.94 13.32 -12.43
N LYS A 5 -11.74 12.36 -11.51
CA LYS A 5 -12.02 12.57 -10.08
C LYS A 5 -10.90 13.29 -9.33
N ASN A 6 -9.65 13.14 -9.78
CA ASN A 6 -8.49 13.77 -9.15
C ASN A 6 -8.27 15.23 -9.59
N ALA A 7 -8.50 15.55 -10.87
CA ALA A 7 -8.37 16.91 -11.39
C ALA A 7 -9.39 17.89 -10.76
N TYR A 8 -10.57 17.41 -10.39
CA TYR A 8 -11.58 18.22 -9.68
C TYR A 8 -11.11 18.62 -8.28
N ASN A 9 -10.43 17.71 -7.58
CA ASN A 9 -10.01 17.91 -6.19
C ASN A 9 -8.83 18.89 -6.07
N GLU A 10 -7.90 18.89 -7.02
CA GLU A 10 -6.78 19.85 -7.05
C GLU A 10 -7.24 21.27 -7.42
N LYS A 11 -8.15 21.39 -8.39
CA LYS A 11 -8.75 22.69 -8.75
C LYS A 11 -9.60 23.26 -7.62
N ALA A 12 -10.40 22.43 -6.95
CA ALA A 12 -11.21 22.85 -5.80
C ALA A 12 -10.33 23.33 -4.63
N VAL A 13 -9.27 22.60 -4.28
CA VAL A 13 -8.36 22.98 -3.19
C VAL A 13 -7.60 24.28 -3.53
N GLY A 14 -7.18 24.47 -4.78
CA GLY A 14 -6.54 25.70 -5.23
C GLY A 14 -7.46 26.93 -5.15
N GLN A 15 -8.77 26.74 -5.37
CA GLN A 15 -9.77 27.81 -5.33
C GLN A 15 -10.29 28.10 -3.91
N ILE A 16 -10.32 27.12 -3.01
CA ILE A 16 -10.80 27.29 -1.62
C ILE A 16 -9.82 28.14 -0.78
N VAL A 17 -8.50 27.98 -0.98
CA VAL A 17 -7.48 28.71 -0.22
C VAL A 17 -7.63 30.25 -0.30
N PRO A 18 -7.73 30.88 -1.48
CA PRO A 18 -7.90 32.32 -1.58
C PRO A 18 -9.25 32.79 -1.03
N ILE A 19 -10.32 31.99 -1.19
CA ILE A 19 -11.66 32.33 -0.67
C ILE A 19 -11.65 32.37 0.86
N VAL A 20 -11.05 31.37 1.51
CA VAL A 20 -10.92 31.34 2.98
C VAL A 20 -10.10 32.52 3.49
N LEU A 21 -9.05 32.93 2.75
CA LEU A 21 -8.21 34.06 3.11
C LEU A 21 -8.96 35.40 3.02
N VAL A 22 -9.78 35.58 1.98
CA VAL A 22 -10.63 36.78 1.84
C VAL A 22 -11.72 36.82 2.91
N VAL A 23 -12.38 35.69 3.19
CA VAL A 23 -13.40 35.61 4.26
C VAL A 23 -12.77 35.90 5.63
N PHE A 24 -11.56 35.41 5.89
CA PHE A 24 -10.82 35.72 7.11
C PHE A 24 -10.53 37.22 7.26
N LEU A 25 -10.09 37.88 6.18
CA LEU A 25 -9.86 39.33 6.19
C LEU A 25 -11.15 40.14 6.40
N ILE A 26 -12.27 39.70 5.82
CA ILE A 26 -13.60 40.33 6.02
C ILE A 26 -14.03 40.19 7.49
N VAL A 27 -13.85 39.03 8.09
CA VAL A 27 -14.16 38.80 9.52
C VAL A 27 -13.27 39.66 10.41
N LEU A 28 -11.96 39.75 10.13
CA LEU A 28 -11.04 40.63 10.85
C LEU A 28 -11.46 42.11 10.75
N TYR A 29 -11.90 42.56 9.58
CA TYR A 29 -12.38 43.93 9.38
C TYR A 29 -13.66 44.21 10.16
N MET A 30 -14.65 43.30 10.12
CA MET A 30 -15.89 43.46 10.90
C MET A 30 -15.63 43.46 12.41
N MET A 31 -14.67 42.65 12.88
CA MET A 31 -14.27 42.62 14.29
C MET A 31 -13.54 43.90 14.71
N SER A 32 -12.71 44.47 13.82
CA SER A 32 -12.06 45.77 14.07
C SER A 32 -13.04 46.94 14.12
N ALA A 33 -14.22 46.80 13.50
CA ALA A 33 -15.24 47.84 13.47
C ALA A 33 -16.15 47.86 14.72
N GLN A 34 -16.19 46.76 15.50
CA GLN A 34 -16.95 46.71 16.76
C GLN A 34 -16.06 47.10 17.93
N GLY A 35 -16.01 48.41 18.17
CA GLY A 35 -15.17 49.13 19.12
C GLY A 35 -15.22 48.74 20.60
N ASP A 36 -15.81 47.61 21.01
CA ASP A 36 -16.01 47.26 22.41
C ASP A 36 -15.34 45.96 22.86
N ARG A 37 -14.54 46.13 23.92
CA ARG A 37 -13.66 45.21 24.65
C ARG A 37 -14.19 43.77 24.74
N ASN A 38 -13.77 42.90 23.82
CA ASN A 38 -13.44 41.48 24.04
C ASN A 38 -12.72 40.83 22.84
N TYR A 39 -11.83 41.60 22.19
CA TYR A 39 -11.06 41.17 21.02
C TYR A 39 -10.23 39.89 21.23
N ALA A 40 -9.81 39.63 22.47
CA ALA A 40 -9.00 38.47 22.81
C ALA A 40 -9.72 37.14 22.52
N ALA A 41 -11.02 37.03 22.83
CA ALA A 41 -11.79 35.82 22.59
C ALA A 41 -11.95 35.55 21.09
N SER A 42 -12.18 36.61 20.31
CA SER A 42 -12.33 36.54 18.86
C SER A 42 -11.02 36.15 18.16
N ILE A 43 -9.89 36.70 18.60
CA ILE A 43 -8.55 36.34 18.09
C ILE A 43 -8.22 34.87 18.40
N LEU A 44 -8.59 34.39 19.60
CA LEU A 44 -8.38 33.00 19.99
C LEU A 44 -9.20 32.03 19.14
N ILE A 45 -10.46 32.35 18.84
CA ILE A 45 -11.32 31.53 17.97
C ILE A 45 -10.77 31.51 16.53
N GLY A 46 -10.32 32.65 16.02
CA GLY A 46 -9.67 32.74 14.70
C GLY A 46 -8.38 31.90 14.63
N ALA A 47 -7.52 32.01 15.65
CA ALA A 47 -6.29 31.21 15.75
C ALA A 47 -6.57 29.71 15.86
N ALA A 48 -7.62 29.32 16.61
CA ALA A 48 -8.05 27.93 16.71
C ALA A 48 -8.52 27.37 15.37
N ALA A 49 -9.31 28.13 14.60
CA ALA A 49 -9.78 27.73 13.28
C ALA A 49 -8.62 27.52 12.29
N ILE A 50 -7.65 28.45 12.26
CA ILE A 50 -6.44 28.33 11.42
C ILE A 50 -5.66 27.05 11.78
N THR A 51 -5.49 26.81 13.07
CA THR A 51 -4.77 25.63 13.58
C THR A 51 -5.50 24.34 13.19
N MET A 52 -6.83 24.31 13.26
CA MET A 52 -7.64 23.16 12.89
C MET A 52 -7.53 22.83 11.38
N ILE A 53 -7.49 23.86 10.53
CA ILE A 53 -7.27 23.71 9.08
C ILE A 53 -5.86 23.19 8.78
N PHE A 54 -4.85 23.71 9.50
CA PHE A 54 -3.46 23.25 9.37
C PHE A 54 -3.34 21.76 9.71
N TRP A 55 -3.90 21.32 10.84
CA TRP A 55 -3.92 19.90 11.22
C TRP A 55 -4.70 19.03 10.24
N ALA A 56 -5.84 19.49 9.72
CA ALA A 56 -6.59 18.74 8.70
C ALA A 56 -5.76 18.52 7.42
N ARG A 57 -4.99 19.53 6.99
CA ARG A 57 -4.11 19.42 5.82
C ARG A 57 -2.94 18.46 6.06
N ILE A 58 -2.36 18.50 7.26
CA ILE A 58 -1.27 17.60 7.66
C ILE A 58 -1.76 16.16 7.75
N LEU A 59 -2.94 15.92 8.35
CA LEU A 59 -3.52 14.60 8.48
C LEU A 59 -3.88 14.02 7.11
N LYS A 60 -4.41 14.84 6.20
CA LYS A 60 -4.61 14.45 4.80
C LYS A 60 -3.31 14.02 4.12
N LYS A 61 -2.18 14.70 4.39
CA LYS A 61 -0.86 14.34 3.84
C LYS A 61 -0.37 12.99 4.36
N PHE A 62 -0.64 12.66 5.62
CA PHE A 62 -0.31 11.35 6.20
C PHE A 62 -1.24 10.23 5.71
N ILE A 63 -2.54 10.48 5.58
CA ILE A 63 -3.51 9.49 5.06
C ILE A 63 -3.24 9.20 3.59
N VAL A 64 -2.95 10.22 2.79
CA VAL A 64 -2.65 10.06 1.35
C VAL A 64 -1.27 9.44 1.12
N SER A 65 -0.27 9.76 1.94
CA SER A 65 1.05 9.10 1.85
C SER A 65 1.05 7.66 2.39
N GLN A 66 0.11 7.33 3.27
CA GLN A 66 -0.20 5.94 3.60
C GLN A 66 -0.90 5.27 2.42
N GLN A 67 -1.88 5.91 1.77
CA GLN A 67 -2.58 5.32 0.62
C GLN A 67 -1.67 4.97 -0.57
N SER A 68 -0.55 5.66 -0.79
CA SER A 68 0.44 5.25 -1.81
C SER A 68 1.29 4.03 -1.42
N LYS A 69 1.29 3.64 -0.13
CA LYS A 69 1.81 2.36 0.36
C LYS A 69 0.72 1.32 0.65
N PHE A 70 -0.55 1.69 0.52
CA PHE A 70 -1.73 0.81 0.66
C PHE A 70 -2.43 0.57 -0.68
N VAL A 71 -1.67 0.49 -1.77
CA VAL A 71 -2.09 -0.31 -2.91
C VAL A 71 -1.78 -1.76 -2.55
N ALA A 72 -2.83 -2.49 -2.14
CA ALA A 72 -2.85 -3.93 -1.93
C ALA A 72 -1.73 -4.51 -1.05
N ARG A 73 -1.78 -4.27 0.27
CA ARG A 73 -1.41 -5.36 1.18
C ARG A 73 -2.60 -6.32 1.20
N GLU A 74 -2.54 -7.33 0.33
CA GLU A 74 -3.35 -8.52 0.48
C GLU A 74 -3.24 -8.97 1.95
N PRO A 75 -4.36 -9.18 2.67
CA PRO A 75 -4.33 -9.78 4.00
C PRO A 75 -4.05 -11.30 3.91
N GLU A 76 -3.07 -11.74 3.12
CA GLU A 76 -2.80 -13.17 2.85
C GLU A 76 -1.37 -13.65 3.12
N THR A 77 -0.43 -12.81 3.57
CA THR A 77 0.95 -13.24 3.84
C THR A 77 1.22 -13.43 5.33
N LYS A 78 0.41 -14.25 6.03
CA LYS A 78 0.79 -14.66 7.40
C LYS A 78 0.68 -16.14 7.74
N ASN A 79 0.41 -17.06 6.80
CA ASN A 79 0.49 -18.49 7.15
C ASN A 79 0.63 -19.46 5.98
N TRP A 80 1.19 -19.03 4.84
CA TRP A 80 1.66 -20.01 3.86
C TRP A 80 3.11 -20.35 4.21
N MET A 81 3.32 -21.57 4.70
CA MET A 81 4.63 -22.06 5.13
C MET A 81 5.30 -22.78 3.96
N TYR A 82 6.56 -22.46 3.75
CA TYR A 82 7.44 -23.17 2.84
C TYR A 82 8.79 -23.37 3.51
N ASP A 83 9.43 -24.49 3.19
CA ASP A 83 10.80 -24.79 3.59
C ASP A 83 11.70 -24.74 2.36
N LEU A 84 12.81 -23.99 2.48
CA LEU A 84 13.86 -23.95 1.48
C LEU A 84 15.13 -24.51 2.10
N ILE A 85 15.53 -25.69 1.65
CA ILE A 85 16.68 -26.42 2.16
C ILE A 85 17.82 -26.28 1.15
N LYS A 86 18.99 -25.87 1.61
CA LYS A 86 20.20 -25.80 0.78
C LYS A 86 20.94 -27.14 0.87
N ASP A 87 21.26 -27.71 -0.29
CA ASP A 87 22.00 -28.98 -0.44
C ASP A 87 23.35 -28.74 -1.14
N GLU A 88 24.24 -29.74 -1.15
CA GLU A 88 25.55 -29.68 -1.82
C GLU A 88 25.39 -29.61 -3.34
N GLY A 89 25.18 -28.40 -3.85
CA GLY A 89 25.05 -28.10 -5.29
C GLY A 89 23.66 -27.66 -5.75
N GLY A 90 22.69 -27.47 -4.84
CA GLY A 90 21.34 -27.05 -5.21
C GLY A 90 20.43 -26.67 -4.05
N PHE A 91 19.14 -26.54 -4.33
CA PHE A 91 18.09 -26.24 -3.36
C PHE A 91 16.95 -27.26 -3.46
N VAL A 92 16.35 -27.57 -2.31
CA VAL A 92 15.11 -28.34 -2.21
C VAL A 92 14.05 -27.42 -1.61
N PHE A 93 12.97 -27.20 -2.36
CA PHE A 93 11.86 -26.36 -1.94
C PHE A 93 10.65 -27.23 -1.64
N VAL A 94 10.01 -27.02 -0.48
CA VAL A 94 8.83 -27.76 -0.03
C VAL A 94 7.74 -26.79 0.42
N ALA A 95 6.53 -26.91 -0.10
CA ALA A 95 5.40 -26.09 0.33
C ALA A 95 4.06 -26.80 0.15
N GLU A 96 3.07 -26.41 0.95
CA GLU A 96 1.68 -26.84 0.75
C GLU A 96 1.03 -26.01 -0.36
N VAL A 97 0.49 -26.64 -1.40
CA VAL A 97 -0.12 -25.95 -2.54
C VAL A 97 -1.53 -26.50 -2.75
N PRO A 98 -2.59 -25.68 -2.69
CA PRO A 98 -3.95 -26.16 -2.86
C PRO A 98 -4.25 -26.52 -4.32
N GLY A 99 -4.74 -27.74 -4.54
CA GLY A 99 -5.33 -28.15 -5.82
C GLY A 99 -4.93 -29.55 -6.28
N PRO A 100 -5.54 -30.04 -7.37
CA PRO A 100 -5.09 -31.26 -8.02
C PRO A 100 -3.76 -31.03 -8.74
N VAL A 101 -2.95 -32.08 -8.85
CA VAL A 101 -1.62 -32.04 -9.50
C VAL A 101 -1.63 -31.40 -10.89
N GLU A 102 -2.68 -31.68 -11.66
CA GLU A 102 -2.86 -31.21 -13.04
C GLU A 102 -2.99 -29.69 -13.16
N LYS A 103 -3.35 -29.00 -12.08
CA LYS A 103 -3.55 -27.55 -12.05
C LYS A 103 -2.37 -26.81 -11.43
N ILE A 104 -1.32 -27.52 -11.01
CA ILE A 104 -0.13 -26.91 -10.41
C ILE A 104 0.90 -26.62 -11.49
N THR A 105 1.27 -25.35 -11.61
CA THR A 105 2.30 -24.88 -12.53
C THR A 105 3.42 -24.23 -11.75
N VAL A 106 4.66 -24.61 -12.05
CA VAL A 106 5.86 -24.07 -11.40
C VAL A 106 6.82 -23.58 -12.47
N ARG A 107 7.43 -22.42 -12.25
CA ARG A 107 8.48 -21.87 -13.12
C ARG A 107 9.58 -21.24 -12.28
N LEU A 108 10.83 -21.45 -12.66
CA LEU A 108 11.98 -20.72 -12.13
C LEU A 108 12.47 -19.76 -13.20
N VAL A 109 12.47 -18.46 -12.90
CA VAL A 109 12.92 -17.40 -13.82
C VAL A 109 13.77 -16.43 -13.02
N ASP A 110 15.01 -16.20 -13.44
CA ASP A 110 15.95 -15.25 -12.81
C ASP A 110 16.02 -15.42 -11.28
N GLY A 111 16.18 -16.66 -10.82
CA GLY A 111 16.27 -16.98 -9.38
C GLY A 111 14.94 -16.85 -8.61
N THR A 112 13.82 -16.55 -9.28
CA THR A 112 12.50 -16.44 -8.65
C THR A 112 11.60 -17.61 -9.03
N LEU A 113 11.06 -18.28 -8.02
CA LEU A 113 10.17 -19.41 -8.17
C LEU A 113 8.70 -18.94 -8.17
N TYR A 114 8.03 -19.13 -9.30
CA TYR A 114 6.62 -18.82 -9.50
C TYR A 114 5.79 -20.10 -9.37
N ILE A 115 4.91 -20.15 -8.38
CA ILE A 115 4.02 -21.29 -8.11
C ILE A 115 2.59 -20.82 -8.34
N ARG A 116 1.84 -21.55 -9.17
CA ARG A 116 0.41 -21.36 -9.38
C ARG A 116 -0.33 -22.66 -9.12
N GLY A 117 -1.40 -22.58 -8.34
CA GLY A 117 -2.27 -23.69 -8.00
C GLY A 117 -3.74 -23.38 -8.32
N SER A 118 -4.64 -24.12 -7.67
CA SER A 118 -6.08 -23.93 -7.85
C SER A 118 -6.63 -22.78 -6.98
N GLY A 119 -7.86 -22.33 -7.24
CA GLY A 119 -8.53 -21.32 -6.41
C GLY A 119 -7.89 -19.93 -6.45
N GLY A 120 -7.11 -19.62 -7.48
CA GLY A 120 -6.37 -18.35 -7.58
C GLY A 120 -5.07 -18.33 -6.78
N PHE A 121 -4.63 -19.47 -6.22
CA PHE A 121 -3.37 -19.56 -5.50
C PHE A 121 -2.19 -19.25 -6.42
N ALA A 122 -1.48 -18.16 -6.12
CA ALA A 122 -0.24 -17.78 -6.78
C ALA A 122 0.74 -17.24 -5.73
N ARG A 123 1.98 -17.74 -5.77
CA ARG A 123 3.05 -17.31 -4.87
C ARG A 123 4.37 -17.21 -5.64
N GLU A 124 5.14 -16.20 -5.27
CA GLU A 124 6.46 -15.91 -5.82
C GLU A 124 7.48 -15.99 -4.70
N VAL A 125 8.51 -16.80 -4.88
CA VAL A 125 9.54 -17.03 -3.86
C VAL A 125 10.92 -16.76 -4.48
N PRO A 126 11.60 -15.67 -4.11
CA PRO A 126 12.98 -15.44 -4.56
C PRO A 126 13.94 -16.40 -3.85
N ILE A 127 14.81 -17.05 -4.63
CA ILE A 127 15.80 -18.01 -4.16
C ILE A 127 17.19 -17.44 -4.45
N THR A 128 17.84 -16.92 -3.41
CA THR A 128 19.16 -16.31 -3.51
C THR A 128 20.20 -17.33 -3.99
N GLY A 129 20.81 -17.07 -5.15
CA GLY A 129 21.85 -17.92 -5.73
C GLY A 129 21.36 -18.98 -6.72
N ALA A 130 20.08 -18.97 -7.07
CA ALA A 130 19.49 -19.84 -8.09
C ALA A 130 19.36 -19.19 -9.48
N ASP A 131 20.00 -18.02 -9.71
CA ASP A 131 19.84 -17.22 -10.94
C ASP A 131 20.23 -17.96 -12.23
N ARG A 132 21.08 -18.99 -12.12
CA ARG A 132 21.55 -19.82 -13.23
C ARG A 132 21.16 -21.29 -13.09
N MET A 133 20.27 -21.61 -12.16
CA MET A 133 19.83 -22.98 -11.88
C MET A 133 18.51 -23.25 -12.60
N GLU A 134 18.22 -24.53 -12.82
CA GLU A 134 16.97 -24.98 -13.43
C GLU A 134 16.20 -25.91 -12.49
N LEU A 135 14.92 -26.15 -12.81
CA LEU A 135 14.11 -27.10 -12.07
C LEU A 135 14.48 -28.52 -12.52
N SER A 136 15.10 -29.30 -11.62
CA SER A 136 15.57 -30.66 -11.93
C SER A 136 14.58 -31.76 -11.56
N ASP A 137 13.73 -31.55 -10.56
CA ASP A 137 12.69 -32.50 -10.18
C ASP A 137 11.42 -31.78 -9.68
N PHE A 138 10.27 -32.36 -9.99
CA PHE A 138 8.95 -31.89 -9.60
C PHE A 138 8.12 -33.05 -9.08
N LYS A 139 7.73 -32.96 -7.80
CA LYS A 139 6.86 -33.94 -7.15
C LYS A 139 5.74 -33.24 -6.42
N TYR A 140 4.52 -33.71 -6.62
CA TYR A 140 3.36 -33.24 -5.86
C TYR A 140 2.56 -34.43 -5.34
N ARG A 141 2.41 -34.52 -4.02
CA ARG A 141 1.66 -35.60 -3.36
C ARG A 141 0.87 -35.03 -2.19
N ASN A 142 -0.42 -35.37 -2.13
CA ASN A 142 -1.29 -35.06 -0.99
C ASN A 142 -1.26 -33.58 -0.54
N GLY A 143 -1.27 -32.63 -1.47
CA GLY A 143 -1.21 -31.20 -1.11
C GLY A 143 0.20 -30.62 -0.98
N VAL A 144 1.25 -31.45 -0.96
CA VAL A 144 2.63 -31.00 -0.75
C VAL A 144 3.39 -31.02 -2.07
N LEU A 145 3.95 -29.87 -2.41
CA LEU A 145 4.84 -29.64 -3.54
C LEU A 145 6.29 -29.76 -3.06
N THR A 146 7.07 -30.60 -3.72
CA THR A 146 8.52 -30.74 -3.53
C THR A 146 9.23 -30.51 -4.85
N LEU A 147 10.19 -29.59 -4.84
CA LEU A 147 10.96 -29.19 -6.01
C LEU A 147 12.45 -29.36 -5.72
N ARG A 148 13.20 -29.84 -6.71
CA ARG A 148 14.66 -29.79 -6.70
C ARG A 148 15.15 -28.78 -7.73
N ILE A 149 16.08 -27.95 -7.31
CA ILE A 149 16.69 -26.88 -8.11
C ILE A 149 18.19 -27.12 -8.10
N SER A 150 18.81 -27.21 -9.28
CA SER A 150 20.24 -27.51 -9.45
C SER A 150 20.76 -26.94 -10.75
#